data_AF-A0A925NG66-F1
#
_entry.id   AF-A0A925NG66-F1
#
_cell.length_a   1.000
_cell.length_b   1.000
_cell.length_c   1.000
_cell.angle_alpha   90.00
_cell.angle_beta   90.00
_cell.angle_gamma   90.00
#
_symmetry.space_group_name_H-M   'P 1'
#
loop_
_entity.id
_entity.type
_entity.pdbx_description
1 polymer ?
#
loop_
_entity_poly.entity_id
_entity_poly.type
_entity_poly.pdbx_seq_one_letter_code
_entity_poly.pdbx_strand_id
1 'polypeptide(L)'
;MSLSSTDGEVLLYNVHISSSSQRPIEYPDDESKLPDDHSKLLFSMSSHLPDYVRNELSKEGVPVTFNTKGFVFNADMISVIRFLDIGTRPSNLR
;
A
#
# COMPACT_ATOMS: atom_id res chain seq x y z
N MET A 1 18.10 -10.93 2.88
CA MET A 1 17.35 -12.20 2.91
C MET A 1 15.94 -11.86 2.47
N SER A 2 15.49 -12.34 1.32
CA SER A 2 14.13 -12.13 0.83
C SER A 2 13.29 -13.38 1.10
N LEU A 3 12.01 -13.21 1.41
CA LEU A 3 11.07 -14.30 1.63
C LEU A 3 10.22 -14.45 0.37
N SER A 4 10.19 -15.64 -0.23
CA SER A 4 9.46 -15.89 -1.48
C SER A 4 8.87 -17.30 -1.52
N SER A 5 7.84 -17.48 -2.35
CA SER A 5 7.28 -18.79 -2.75
C SER A 5 7.54 -19.06 -4.23
N THR A 6 6.98 -20.15 -4.78
CA THR A 6 6.95 -20.41 -6.23
C THR A 6 6.17 -19.37 -7.01
N ASP A 7 5.33 -18.59 -6.33
CA ASP A 7 4.44 -17.59 -6.95
C ASP A 7 5.01 -16.16 -6.87
N GLY A 8 6.14 -15.96 -6.19
CA GLY A 8 6.83 -14.67 -6.12
C GLY A 8 7.31 -14.27 -4.73
N GLU A 9 7.74 -13.01 -4.60
CA GLU A 9 8.17 -12.39 -3.35
C GLU A 9 6.99 -12.15 -2.39
N VAL A 10 7.24 -12.30 -1.09
CA VAL A 10 6.25 -11.96 -0.06
C VAL A 10 6.03 -10.45 -0.05
N LEU A 11 4.76 -10.06 -0.14
CA LEU A 11 4.34 -8.67 -0.08
C LEU A 11 3.90 -8.35 1.35
N LEU A 12 4.57 -7.38 1.97
CA LEU A 12 4.17 -6.81 3.24
C LEU A 12 3.53 -5.45 2.99
N TYR A 13 2.28 -5.31 3.36
CA TYR A 13 1.59 -4.03 3.29
C TYR A 13 1.18 -3.58 4.69
N ASN A 14 1.22 -2.29 4.96
CA ASN A 14 0.93 -1.72 6.27
C ASN A 14 -0.17 -0.66 6.20
N VAL A 15 -1.02 -0.66 7.23
CA VAL A 15 -1.99 0.41 7.49
C VAL A 15 -1.68 1.02 8.84
N HIS A 16 -1.41 2.32 8.86
CA HIS A 16 -1.16 3.06 10.08
C HIS A 16 -2.42 3.84 10.48
N ILE A 17 -2.98 3.55 11.66
CA ILE A 17 -4.15 4.24 12.21
C ILE A 17 -3.68 5.04 13.42
N SER A 18 -3.91 6.35 13.40
CA SER A 18 -3.56 7.26 14.49
C SER A 18 -4.75 8.11 14.92
N SER A 19 -4.63 8.75 16.10
CA SER A 19 -5.59 9.77 16.57
C SER A 19 -5.41 11.14 15.90
N SER A 20 -4.44 11.26 14.97
CA SER A 20 -4.18 12.50 14.24
C SER A 20 -5.36 12.87 13.35
N SER A 21 -5.76 14.14 13.34
CA SER A 21 -6.80 14.66 12.45
C SER A 21 -6.30 14.97 11.04
N GLN A 22 -5.08 14.52 10.70
CA GLN A 22 -4.54 14.70 9.36
C GLN A 22 -5.30 13.87 8.33
N ARG A 23 -5.36 14.41 7.11
CA ARG A 23 -5.99 13.74 5.97
C ARG A 23 -5.29 12.40 5.69
N PRO A 24 -6.04 11.39 5.21
CA PRO A 24 -5.45 10.12 4.80
C PRO A 24 -4.36 10.33 3.76
N ILE A 25 -3.29 9.54 3.86
CA ILE A 25 -2.23 9.45 2.85
C ILE A 25 -2.28 8.03 2.31
N GLU A 26 -2.72 7.89 1.06
CA GLU A 26 -2.92 6.60 0.42
C GLU A 26 -1.86 6.37 -0.64
N TYR A 27 -1.23 5.20 -0.60
CA TYR A 27 -0.25 4.75 -1.59
C TYR A 27 0.85 5.80 -1.89
N PRO A 28 1.55 6.31 -0.86
CA PRO A 28 2.65 7.22 -1.09
C PRO A 28 3.80 6.52 -1.81
N ASP A 29 4.55 7.29 -2.59
CA ASP A 29 5.81 6.90 -3.20
C ASP A 29 7.04 7.52 -2.51
N ASP A 30 6.79 8.37 -1.50
CA ASP A 30 7.81 9.08 -0.75
C ASP A 30 7.36 9.30 0.71
N GLU A 31 8.29 9.12 1.65
CA GLU A 31 8.03 9.21 3.09
C GLU A 31 8.09 10.63 3.66
N SER A 32 8.55 11.62 2.89
CA SER A 32 8.70 13.00 3.37
C SER A 32 7.38 13.64 3.78
N LYS A 33 6.26 13.10 3.28
CA LYS A 33 4.91 13.57 3.55
C LYS A 33 4.28 12.89 4.78
N LEU A 34 4.97 11.91 5.38
CA LEU A 34 4.48 11.17 6.53
C LEU A 34 4.72 11.95 7.83
N PRO A 35 3.72 12.00 8.73
CA PRO A 35 3.72 12.96 9.83
C PRO A 35 4.52 12.56 11.06
N ASP A 36 4.88 11.29 11.20
CA ASP A 36 5.52 10.76 12.40
C ASP A 36 6.52 9.65 12.07
N ASP A 37 7.35 9.29 13.05
CA ASP A 37 8.41 8.30 12.84
C ASP A 37 7.88 6.87 12.76
N HIS A 38 6.72 6.57 13.35
CA HIS A 38 6.10 5.25 13.24
C HIS A 38 5.48 5.03 11.86
N SER A 39 4.87 6.05 11.27
CA SER A 39 4.36 5.97 9.90
C SER A 39 5.50 5.82 8.88
N LYS A 40 6.62 6.53 9.06
CA LYS A 40 7.84 6.33 8.25
C LYS A 40 8.42 4.93 8.42
N LEU A 41 8.50 4.41 9.64
CA LEU A 41 8.98 3.05 9.89
C LEU A 41 8.12 2.02 9.16
N LEU A 42 6.80 2.09 9.30
CA LEU A 42 5.89 1.16 8.63
C LEU A 42 5.95 1.29 7.10
N PHE A 43 6.07 2.50 6.57
CA PHE A 43 6.28 2.73 5.14
C PHE A 43 7.60 2.11 4.65
N SER A 44 8.68 2.25 5.43
CA SER A 44 9.99 1.67 5.08
C SER A 44 9.92 0.15 4.95
N MET A 45 9.13 -0.49 5.82
CA MET A 45 8.89 -1.94 5.84
C MET A 45 7.92 -2.39 4.74
N SER A 46 7.05 -1.51 4.24
CA SER A 46 6.10 -1.87 3.18
C SER A 46 6.80 -2.22 1.87
N SER A 47 6.27 -3.22 1.19
CA SER A 47 6.66 -3.63 -0.16
C SER A 47 6.16 -2.64 -1.20
N HIS A 48 6.92 -2.51 -2.30
CA HIS A 48 6.45 -1.84 -3.51
C HIS A 48 5.23 -2.55 -4.07
N LEU A 49 4.33 -1.79 -4.70
CA LEU A 49 3.15 -2.36 -5.35
C LEU A 49 3.55 -3.08 -6.64
N PRO A 50 3.07 -4.33 -6.83
CA PRO A 50 3.22 -5.03 -8.11
C PRO A 50 2.60 -4.26 -9.28
N ASP A 51 3.10 -4.49 -10.49
CA ASP A 51 2.68 -3.78 -11.70
C ASP A 51 1.17 -3.87 -11.94
N TYR A 52 0.57 -5.04 -11.71
CA TYR A 52 -0.87 -5.21 -11.89
C TYR A 52 -1.68 -4.36 -10.92
N VAL A 53 -1.24 -4.24 -9.66
CA VAL A 53 -1.88 -3.40 -8.65
C VAL A 53 -1.78 -1.93 -9.03
N ARG A 54 -0.59 -1.49 -9.45
CA ARG A 54 -0.37 -0.11 -9.90
C ARG A 54 -1.24 0.23 -11.10
N ASN A 55 -1.39 -0.70 -12.04
CA ASN A 55 -2.27 -0.51 -13.20
C ASN A 55 -3.74 -0.36 -12.79
N GLU A 56 -4.23 -1.17 -11.84
CA GLU A 56 -5.61 -1.05 -11.34
C GLU A 56 -5.82 0.27 -10.58
N LEU A 57 -4.91 0.64 -9.69
CA LEU A 57 -4.97 1.93 -8.97
C LEU A 57 -4.93 3.13 -9.92
N SER A 58 -4.10 3.07 -10.96
CA SER A 58 -4.02 4.12 -11.97
C SER A 58 -5.32 4.26 -12.77
N LYS A 59 -6.02 3.17 -13.08
CA LYS A 59 -7.35 3.21 -13.72
C LYS A 59 -8.41 3.85 -12.82
N GLU A 60 -8.27 3.68 -11.51
CA GLU A 60 -9.13 4.29 -10.49
C GLU A 60 -8.74 5.76 -10.19
N GLY A 61 -7.77 6.33 -10.93
CA GLY A 61 -7.36 7.74 -10.81
C GLY A 61 -6.41 8.02 -9.64
N VAL A 62 -5.87 6.98 -9.00
CA VAL A 62 -4.86 7.14 -7.94
C VAL A 62 -3.50 7.41 -8.59
N PRO A 63 -2.80 8.49 -8.21
CA PRO A 63 -1.47 8.77 -8.73
C PRO A 63 -0.48 7.74 -8.15
N VAL A 64 0.02 6.85 -9.00
CA VAL A 64 0.98 5.80 -8.62
C VAL A 64 2.24 5.87 -9.48
N THR A 65 3.37 5.52 -8.89
CA THR A 65 4.70 5.48 -9.51
C THR A 65 5.36 4.13 -9.25
N PHE A 66 6.59 3.92 -9.75
CA PHE A 66 7.35 2.69 -9.47
C PHE A 66 7.76 2.57 -7.99
N ASN A 67 7.85 3.70 -7.29
CA ASN A 67 8.22 3.73 -5.88
C ASN A 67 7.00 3.65 -4.94
N THR A 68 5.79 3.61 -5.48
CA THR A 68 4.57 3.49 -4.68
C THR A 68 4.60 2.19 -3.87
N LYS A 69 4.34 2.32 -2.57
CA LYS A 69 4.31 1.21 -1.63
C LYS A 69 2.89 0.89 -1.17
N GLY A 70 2.69 -0.37 -0.75
CA GLY A 70 1.47 -0.81 -0.05
C GLY A 70 1.43 -0.24 1.36
N PHE A 71 1.18 1.05 1.47
CA PHE A 71 1.09 1.78 2.72
C PHE A 71 -0.08 2.75 2.69
N VAL A 72 -0.82 2.83 3.80
CA VAL A 72 -1.84 3.84 4.01
C VAL A 72 -1.73 4.42 5.41
N PHE A 73 -1.71 5.74 5.52
CA PHE A 73 -1.78 6.47 6.79
C PHE A 73 -3.19 7.03 7.01
N ASN A 74 -3.71 6.88 8.23
CA ASN A 74 -5.05 7.33 8.64
C ASN A 74 -6.14 6.88 7.66
N ALA A 75 -6.12 5.59 7.30
CA ALA A 75 -7.11 5.01 6.40
C ALA A 75 -8.54 5.21 6.92
N ASP A 76 -9.46 5.63 6.04
CA ASP A 76 -10.88 5.33 6.22
C ASP A 76 -11.05 3.80 6.20
N MET A 77 -12.00 3.26 6.97
CA MET A 77 -12.40 1.86 6.95
C MET A 77 -12.66 1.34 5.53
N ILE A 78 -13.10 2.21 4.61
CA ILE A 78 -13.24 1.90 3.17
C ILE A 78 -11.88 1.63 2.51
N SER A 79 -10.86 2.43 2.81
CA SER A 79 -9.51 2.26 2.26
C SER A 79 -8.84 0.97 2.77
N VAL A 80 -9.15 0.53 4.00
CA VAL A 80 -8.71 -0.77 4.55
C VAL A 80 -9.36 -1.94 3.80
N ILE A 81 -10.65 -1.86 3.49
CA ILE A 81 -11.35 -2.89 2.71
C ILE A 81 -10.80 -2.95 1.28
N ARG A 82 -10.59 -1.79 0.63
CA ARG A 82 -9.99 -1.71 -0.70
C ARG A 82 -8.56 -2.28 -0.73
N PHE A 83 -7.79 -2.05 0.32
CA PHE A 83 -6.45 -2.60 0.49
C PHE A 83 -6.45 -4.13 0.60
N LEU A 84 -7.42 -4.70 1.31
CA LEU A 84 -7.61 -6.15 1.37
C LEU A 84 -8.01 -6.71 -0.01
N ASP A 85 -8.96 -6.05 -0.70
CA ASP A 85 -9.42 -6.47 -2.03
C ASP A 85 -8.30 -6.46 -3.09
N ILE A 86 -7.43 -5.46 -3.09
CA ILE A 86 -6.31 -5.36 -4.04
C ILE A 86 -5.29 -6.50 -3.85
N GLY A 87 -5.04 -6.90 -2.60
CA GLY A 87 -4.09 -7.96 -2.26
C GLY A 87 -4.65 -9.38 -2.43
N THR A 88 -5.97 -9.57 -2.39
CA THR A 88 -6.61 -10.90 -2.41
C THR A 88 -7.51 -11.16 -3.61
N ARG A 89 -7.71 -10.20 -4.53
CA ARG A 89 -8.37 -10.48 -5.82
C ARG A 89 -7.64 -11.64 -6.49
N PRO A 90 -8.26 -12.83 -6.63
CA PRO A 90 -7.61 -13.94 -7.26
C PRO A 90 -7.28 -13.53 -8.69
N SER A 91 -6.01 -13.65 -9.06
CA SER A 91 -5.52 -13.41 -10.42
C SER A 91 -6.09 -14.40 -11.45
N ASN A 92 -6.95 -15.34 -11.03
CA ASN A 92 -7.55 -16.37 -11.85
C ASN A 92 -9.07 -16.48 -11.63
N LEU A 93 -9.84 -15.67 -12.36
CA LEU A 93 -11.15 -16.07 -12.85
C LEU A 93 -11.19 -15.72 -14.36
N ARG A 94 -10.57 -16.61 -15.14
CA ARG A 94 -10.83 -16.77 -16.57
C ARG A 94 -11.00 -18.25 -16.85
#